data_AF-A0A2V9Z366-F1
#
_entry.id   AF-A0A2V9Z366-F1
#
_cell.length_a   1.000
_cell.length_b   1.000
_cell.length_c   1.000
_cell.angle_alpha   90.00
_cell.angle_beta   90.00
_cell.angle_gamma   90.00
#
_symmetry.space_group_name_H-M   'P 1'
#
loop_
_entity.id
_entity.type
_entity.pdbx_description
1 polymer ?
#
loop_
_entity_poly.entity_id
_entity_poly.type
_entity_poly.pdbx_seq_one_letter_code
_entity_poly.pdbx_strand_id
1 'polypeptide(L)'
;TIIESHKEQALRSYEGERGYQPMLAVWAEMDVVLADEFRDGNVPAMMAPLTVAKRAFAALPHTVQTYYFRGDSACHESNLVDWLRDEQRGDGPQGSIGFAISARMSNALHQAILQVPEGQWEVYGEPHPQEIRECAEIDFVPGEKSEHKDTQPLRYVAIRIRPRQEALFRDGSNVKHFAIVSNLWEWKPGRLIQWHREKAGTIEGVHDVVKNELAGGVMPCKYFGANAAWLRLAIT
;
A
#
# COMPACT_ATOMS: atom_id res chain seq x y z
N THR A 1 5.68 6.88 -5.18
CA THR A 1 5.89 8.19 -5.82
C THR A 1 7.34 8.35 -6.21
N ILE A 2 7.62 8.75 -7.45
CA ILE A 2 8.97 9.05 -7.94
C ILE A 2 9.17 10.57 -7.98
N ILE A 3 10.29 11.08 -7.48
CA ILE A 3 10.71 12.46 -7.71
C ILE A 3 11.69 12.45 -8.89
N GLU A 4 11.25 12.92 -10.05
CA GLU A 4 12.09 12.99 -11.24
C GLU A 4 13.28 13.94 -11.01
N SER A 5 14.45 13.57 -11.52
CA SER A 5 15.64 14.39 -11.46
C SER A 5 16.51 14.18 -12.68
N HIS A 6 16.83 15.26 -13.37
CA HIS A 6 17.76 15.26 -14.52
C HIS A 6 19.24 15.31 -14.10
N LYS A 7 19.55 15.30 -12.79
CA LYS A 7 20.94 15.32 -12.31
C LYS A 7 21.67 14.05 -12.72
N GLU A 8 22.95 14.19 -13.06
CA GLU A 8 23.80 13.08 -13.47
C GLU A 8 23.84 11.93 -12.45
N GLN A 9 23.67 12.22 -11.17
CA GLN A 9 23.71 11.24 -10.08
C GLN A 9 22.38 10.48 -9.90
N ALA A 10 21.28 10.96 -10.50
CA ALA A 10 19.98 10.32 -10.37
C ALA A 10 19.94 9.00 -11.16
N LEU A 11 19.50 7.93 -10.51
CA LEU A 11 19.46 6.59 -11.10
C LEU A 11 18.09 6.30 -11.71
N ARG A 12 18.04 5.40 -12.69
CA ARG A 12 16.79 5.02 -13.36
C ARG A 12 15.93 4.16 -12.44
N SER A 13 14.65 4.51 -12.40
CA SER A 13 13.61 3.79 -11.70
C SER A 13 13.01 2.65 -12.51
N TYR A 14 12.15 1.87 -11.88
CA TYR A 14 11.36 0.82 -12.55
C TYR A 14 10.38 1.39 -13.59
N GLU A 15 10.05 2.69 -13.53
CA GLU A 15 9.24 3.39 -14.55
C GLU A 15 10.11 3.94 -15.70
N GLY A 16 11.42 3.71 -15.65
CA GLY A 16 12.39 4.12 -16.67
C GLY A 16 12.91 5.55 -16.51
N GLU A 17 12.21 6.39 -15.76
CA GLU A 17 12.60 7.76 -15.44
C GLU A 17 13.73 7.81 -14.41
N ARG A 18 14.57 8.85 -14.47
CA ARG A 18 15.65 9.07 -13.51
C ARG A 18 15.14 9.86 -12.33
N GLY A 19 15.47 9.44 -11.12
CA GLY A 19 14.96 10.13 -9.96
C GLY A 19 15.28 9.46 -8.63
N TYR A 20 14.47 9.80 -7.66
CA TYR A 20 14.51 9.28 -6.29
C TYR A 20 13.13 8.71 -5.92
N GLN A 21 13.11 7.71 -5.05
CA GLN A 21 11.88 7.01 -4.66
C GLN A 21 11.64 7.14 -3.15
N PRO A 22 11.25 8.33 -2.67
CA PRO A 22 10.99 8.50 -1.24
C PRO A 22 9.81 7.64 -0.80
N MET A 23 9.96 7.04 0.38
CA MET A 23 8.86 6.39 1.09
C MET A 23 8.43 7.28 2.26
N LEU A 24 7.14 7.53 2.38
CA LEU A 24 6.55 8.28 3.49
C LEU A 24 5.55 7.40 4.24
N ALA A 25 5.47 7.59 5.55
CA ALA A 25 4.43 7.05 6.41
C ALA A 25 3.65 8.22 7.03
N VAL A 26 2.34 8.22 6.85
CA VAL A 26 1.45 9.33 7.22
C VAL A 26 0.45 8.85 8.28
N TRP A 27 0.27 9.66 9.32
CA TRP A 27 -0.86 9.54 10.24
C TRP A 27 -2.09 10.16 9.60
N ALA A 28 -2.94 9.32 9.00
CA ALA A 28 -4.06 9.79 8.20
C ALA A 28 -5.07 10.65 8.97
N GLU A 29 -5.34 10.32 10.23
CA GLU A 29 -6.33 11.03 11.06
C GLU A 29 -5.86 12.43 11.48
N MET A 30 -4.54 12.64 11.55
CA MET A 30 -3.95 13.92 11.97
C MET A 30 -3.35 14.70 10.80
N ASP A 31 -3.29 14.10 9.61
CA ASP A 31 -2.66 14.65 8.40
C ASP A 31 -1.18 15.06 8.61
N VAL A 32 -0.41 14.18 9.28
CA VAL A 32 1.00 14.41 9.62
C VAL A 32 1.89 13.28 9.10
N VAL A 33 3.05 13.62 8.54
CA VAL A 33 4.09 12.64 8.18
C VAL A 33 4.83 12.19 9.46
N LEU A 34 4.79 10.90 9.76
CA LEU A 34 5.43 10.32 10.95
C LEU A 34 6.87 9.86 10.67
N ALA A 35 7.12 9.39 9.45
CA ALA A 35 8.44 8.91 9.06
C ALA A 35 8.64 9.00 7.55
N ASP A 36 9.91 9.17 7.18
CA ASP A 36 10.36 9.21 5.80
C ASP A 36 11.61 8.35 5.60
N GLU A 37 11.79 7.85 4.39
CA GLU A 37 13.06 7.31 3.92
C GLU A 37 13.31 7.78 2.50
N PHE A 38 14.39 8.54 2.31
CA PHE A 38 14.86 8.95 1.00
C PHE A 38 15.65 7.82 0.36
N ARG A 39 15.30 7.45 -0.88
CA ARG A 39 15.89 6.30 -1.58
C ARG A 39 16.27 6.67 -3.00
N ASP A 40 17.30 6.01 -3.52
CA ASP A 40 17.72 6.14 -4.91
C ASP A 40 16.67 5.59 -5.88
N GLY A 41 16.73 6.04 -7.13
CA GLY A 41 15.82 5.62 -8.19
C GLY A 41 15.81 4.10 -8.45
N ASN A 42 16.97 3.45 -8.33
CA ASN A 42 17.17 2.05 -8.74
C ASN A 42 16.87 1.01 -7.67
N VAL A 43 16.28 1.40 -6.54
CA VAL A 43 15.92 0.44 -5.49
C VAL A 43 14.62 -0.29 -5.85
N PRO A 44 14.41 -1.53 -5.39
CA PRO A 44 13.12 -2.19 -5.50
C PRO A 44 12.04 -1.40 -4.73
N ALA A 45 10.82 -1.35 -5.26
CA ALA A 45 9.69 -0.70 -4.58
C ALA A 45 9.44 -1.26 -3.16
N MET A 46 9.64 -2.58 -2.98
CA MET A 46 9.52 -3.30 -1.70
C MET A 46 10.80 -3.24 -0.84
N MET A 47 11.72 -2.32 -1.10
CA MET A 47 12.93 -2.23 -0.27
C MET A 47 12.54 -1.86 1.16
N ALA A 48 12.71 -2.81 2.09
CA ALA A 48 12.62 -2.63 3.54
C ALA A 48 11.48 -1.71 4.06
N PRO A 49 10.21 -1.91 3.65
CA PRO A 49 9.10 -1.07 4.13
C PRO A 49 8.89 -1.17 5.65
N LEU A 50 9.32 -2.28 6.26
CA LEU A 50 9.32 -2.49 7.72
C LEU A 50 10.09 -1.40 8.48
N THR A 51 11.23 -0.93 7.95
CA THR A 51 12.04 0.09 8.63
C THR A 51 11.28 1.39 8.80
N VAL A 52 10.57 1.83 7.76
CA VAL A 52 9.76 3.05 7.79
C VAL A 52 8.54 2.86 8.68
N ALA A 53 7.88 1.70 8.62
CA ALA A 53 6.75 1.38 9.48
C ALA A 53 7.13 1.42 10.97
N LYS A 54 8.23 0.78 11.37
CA LYS A 54 8.75 0.82 12.75
C LYS A 54 8.99 2.26 13.23
N ARG A 55 9.66 3.07 12.41
CA ARG A 55 9.92 4.49 12.73
C ARG A 55 8.63 5.29 12.88
N ALA A 56 7.64 5.05 12.02
CA ALA A 56 6.35 5.73 12.09
C ALA A 56 5.60 5.39 13.38
N PHE A 57 5.52 4.11 13.74
CA PHE A 57 4.88 3.69 14.98
C PHE A 57 5.62 4.17 16.23
N ALA A 58 6.96 4.24 16.20
CA ALA A 58 7.75 4.78 17.30
C ALA A 58 7.57 6.30 17.49
N ALA A 59 7.16 7.02 16.45
CA ALA A 59 6.89 8.46 16.52
C ALA A 59 5.50 8.79 17.09
N LEU A 60 4.61 7.81 17.21
CA LEU A 60 3.27 8.03 17.77
C LEU A 60 3.34 8.37 19.27
N PRO A 61 2.51 9.30 19.76
CA PRO A 61 2.45 9.60 21.17
C PRO A 61 1.87 8.43 21.97
N HIS A 62 2.31 8.27 23.23
CA HIS A 62 1.85 7.20 24.13
C HIS A 62 0.33 7.20 24.42
N THR A 63 -0.37 8.27 24.06
CA THR A 63 -1.83 8.37 24.18
C THR A 63 -2.59 7.57 23.12
N VAL A 64 -1.93 7.19 22.02
CA VAL A 64 -2.53 6.31 21.00
C VAL A 64 -2.54 4.89 21.54
N GLN A 65 -3.72 4.26 21.57
CA GLN A 65 -3.92 2.90 22.08
C GLN A 65 -4.38 1.91 21.00
N THR A 66 -4.87 2.42 19.87
CA THR A 66 -5.39 1.63 18.77
C THR A 66 -4.58 1.91 17.52
N TYR A 67 -4.13 0.86 16.85
CA TYR A 67 -3.21 0.97 15.73
C TYR A 67 -3.80 0.32 14.49
N TYR A 68 -3.73 1.06 13.38
CA TYR A 68 -4.06 0.55 12.06
C TYR A 68 -2.97 0.86 11.05
N PHE A 69 -2.83 0.02 10.03
CA PHE A 69 -1.86 0.19 8.95
C PHE A 69 -2.51 -0.04 7.58
N ARG A 70 -2.32 0.88 6.63
CA ARG A 70 -2.76 0.68 5.24
C ARG A 70 -1.62 0.92 4.25
N GLY A 71 -1.46 0.01 3.29
CA GLY A 71 -0.35 0.00 2.34
C GLY A 71 -0.76 -0.43 0.94
N ASP A 72 0.04 -0.11 -0.07
CA ASP A 72 -0.13 -0.69 -1.41
C ASP A 72 0.70 -1.99 -1.52
N SER A 73 0.86 -2.50 -2.73
CA SER A 73 1.59 -3.74 -2.97
C SER A 73 3.08 -3.66 -2.63
N ALA A 74 3.67 -2.47 -2.50
CA ALA A 74 5.04 -2.34 -2.01
C ALA A 74 5.16 -2.70 -0.52
N CYS A 75 4.06 -2.65 0.22
CA CYS A 75 3.98 -3.09 1.62
C CYS A 75 3.64 -4.59 1.75
N HIS A 76 3.35 -5.31 0.66
CA HIS A 76 3.11 -6.75 0.68
C HIS A 76 4.45 -7.51 0.67
N GLU A 77 5.26 -7.26 1.71
CA GLU A 77 6.57 -7.85 1.96
C GLU A 77 6.51 -8.66 3.25
N SER A 78 7.03 -9.89 3.24
CA SER A 78 6.75 -10.89 4.28
C SER A 78 7.21 -10.43 5.67
N ASN A 79 8.37 -9.78 5.80
CA ASN A 79 8.83 -9.31 7.11
C ASN A 79 7.93 -8.22 7.69
N LEU A 80 7.45 -7.28 6.86
CA LEU A 80 6.48 -6.27 7.32
C LEU A 80 5.15 -6.92 7.72
N VAL A 81 4.62 -7.83 6.91
CA VAL A 81 3.35 -8.51 7.21
C VAL A 81 3.47 -9.33 8.50
N ASP A 82 4.54 -10.09 8.68
CA ASP A 82 4.77 -10.88 9.89
C ASP A 82 4.95 -9.98 11.12
N TRP A 83 5.70 -8.87 10.98
CA TRP A 83 5.83 -7.89 12.06
C TRP A 83 4.51 -7.22 12.43
N LEU A 84 3.62 -6.94 11.47
CA LEU A 84 2.27 -6.37 11.72
C LEU A 84 1.32 -7.37 12.39
N ARG A 85 1.55 -8.68 12.23
CA ARG A 85 0.74 -9.73 12.85
C ARG A 85 1.17 -10.05 14.28
N ASP A 86 2.46 -9.92 14.56
CA ASP A 86 3.03 -10.27 15.87
C ASP A 86 2.61 -9.28 16.97
N GLU A 87 1.66 -9.66 17.83
CA GLU A 87 1.25 -8.82 18.96
C GLU A 87 2.35 -8.56 19.99
N GLN A 88 3.41 -9.38 20.00
CA GLN A 88 4.59 -9.25 20.85
C GLN A 88 5.80 -8.72 20.08
N ARG A 89 5.56 -8.06 18.94
CA ARG A 89 6.60 -7.51 18.06
C ARG A 89 7.66 -6.69 18.80
N GLY A 90 8.91 -6.86 18.40
CA GLY A 90 10.01 -5.99 18.82
C GLY A 90 9.99 -4.63 18.10
N ASP A 91 10.47 -3.58 18.79
CA ASP A 91 10.59 -2.20 18.27
C ASP A 91 9.27 -1.58 17.76
N GLY A 92 8.15 -1.94 18.38
CA GLY A 92 6.83 -1.42 18.03
C GLY A 92 5.83 -1.48 19.19
N PRO A 93 4.60 -0.98 18.97
CA PRO A 93 3.54 -1.09 19.96
C PRO A 93 3.15 -2.55 20.17
N GLN A 94 2.93 -2.91 21.44
CA GLN A 94 2.41 -4.22 21.84
C GLN A 94 0.90 -4.29 21.62
N GLY A 95 0.35 -5.50 21.46
CA GLY A 95 -1.06 -5.73 21.16
C GLY A 95 -1.36 -5.62 19.67
N SER A 96 -2.62 -5.74 19.23
CA SER A 96 -2.98 -5.88 17.81
C SER A 96 -2.77 -4.62 16.96
N ILE A 97 -2.26 -4.77 15.73
CA ILE A 97 -2.32 -3.76 14.67
C ILE A 97 -3.24 -4.28 13.57
N GLY A 98 -4.34 -3.56 13.31
CA GLY A 98 -5.23 -3.89 12.20
C GLY A 98 -4.66 -3.41 10.87
N PHE A 99 -4.62 -4.22 9.82
CA PHE A 99 -4.05 -3.77 8.55
C PHE A 99 -4.84 -4.14 7.30
N ALA A 100 -4.69 -3.34 6.25
CA ALA A 100 -5.13 -3.65 4.89
C ALA A 100 -4.01 -3.28 3.90
N ILE A 101 -3.53 -4.27 3.15
CA ILE A 101 -2.42 -4.10 2.21
C ILE A 101 -2.86 -4.65 0.85
N SER A 102 -2.59 -3.94 -0.24
CA SER A 102 -2.84 -4.51 -1.57
C SER A 102 -1.95 -5.73 -1.77
N ALA A 103 -2.53 -6.89 -1.99
CA ALA A 103 -1.78 -8.11 -2.23
C ALA A 103 -1.15 -8.06 -3.62
N ARG A 104 0.13 -8.46 -3.71
CA ARG A 104 0.79 -8.67 -5.00
C ARG A 104 0.13 -9.85 -5.71
N MET A 105 -0.30 -9.62 -6.95
CA MET A 105 -0.94 -10.66 -7.74
C MET A 105 0.07 -11.77 -8.08
N SER A 106 -0.18 -12.97 -7.57
CA SER A 106 0.53 -14.20 -7.95
C SER A 106 -0.38 -15.05 -8.85
N ASN A 107 0.20 -15.98 -9.61
CA ASN A 107 -0.61 -16.89 -10.43
C ASN A 107 -1.59 -17.71 -9.58
N ALA A 108 -1.15 -18.18 -8.40
CA ALA A 108 -1.99 -18.95 -7.50
C ALA A 108 -3.15 -18.10 -6.94
N LEU A 109 -2.85 -16.86 -6.51
CA LEU A 109 -3.88 -15.93 -6.05
C LEU A 109 -4.88 -15.63 -7.16
N HIS A 110 -4.39 -15.31 -8.36
CA HIS A 110 -5.25 -15.04 -9.52
C HIS A 110 -6.17 -16.23 -9.85
N GLN A 111 -5.65 -17.46 -9.84
CA GLN A 111 -6.48 -18.64 -10.04
C GLN A 111 -7.54 -18.78 -8.95
N ALA A 112 -7.21 -18.51 -7.68
CA ALA A 112 -8.20 -18.50 -6.60
C ALA A 112 -9.29 -17.45 -6.82
N ILE A 113 -8.95 -16.25 -7.33
CA ILE A 113 -9.95 -15.22 -7.70
C ILE A 113 -10.90 -15.75 -8.79
N LEU A 114 -10.37 -16.43 -9.81
CA LEU A 114 -11.17 -16.94 -10.93
C LEU A 114 -12.11 -18.09 -10.53
N GLN A 115 -11.84 -18.79 -9.43
CA GLN A 115 -12.70 -19.85 -8.91
C GLN A 115 -13.86 -19.33 -8.05
N VAL A 116 -13.89 -18.03 -7.71
CA VAL A 116 -14.96 -17.44 -6.92
C VAL A 116 -16.28 -17.49 -7.70
N PRO A 117 -17.33 -18.18 -7.18
CA PRO A 117 -18.63 -18.26 -7.83
C PRO A 117 -19.26 -16.88 -8.06
N GLU A 118 -19.97 -16.72 -9.18
CA GLU A 118 -20.55 -15.42 -9.56
C GLU A 118 -21.50 -14.84 -8.48
N GLY A 119 -22.22 -15.70 -7.76
CA GLY A 119 -23.13 -15.29 -6.69
C GLY A 119 -22.46 -14.80 -5.40
N GLN A 120 -21.14 -14.93 -5.26
CA GLN A 120 -20.39 -14.43 -4.11
C GLN A 120 -19.80 -13.02 -4.34
N TRP A 121 -19.91 -12.50 -5.57
CA TRP A 121 -19.46 -11.15 -5.89
C TRP A 121 -20.50 -10.12 -5.46
N GLU A 122 -20.10 -9.21 -4.57
CA GLU A 122 -20.93 -8.13 -4.08
C GLU A 122 -20.46 -6.79 -4.61
N VAL A 123 -21.37 -5.94 -5.07
CA VAL A 123 -21.03 -4.56 -5.49
C VAL A 123 -20.65 -3.75 -4.25
N TYR A 124 -19.58 -2.95 -4.35
CA TYR A 124 -19.14 -2.08 -3.26
C TYR A 124 -18.88 -0.65 -3.73
N GLY A 125 -18.96 0.29 -2.77
CA GLY A 125 -18.73 1.71 -2.99
C GLY A 125 -19.84 2.39 -3.79
N GLU A 126 -19.61 3.66 -4.13
CA GLU A 126 -20.55 4.45 -4.91
C GLU A 126 -20.63 3.95 -6.38
N PRO A 127 -21.83 3.95 -6.98
CA PRO A 127 -22.00 3.55 -8.38
C PRO A 127 -21.11 4.38 -9.31
N HIS A 128 -20.28 3.70 -10.11
CA HIS A 128 -19.48 4.35 -11.14
C HIS A 128 -20.24 4.36 -12.48
N PRO A 129 -20.24 5.47 -13.23
CA PRO A 129 -21.01 5.56 -14.49
C PRO A 129 -20.52 4.58 -15.56
N GLN A 130 -19.23 4.26 -15.57
CA GLN A 130 -18.59 3.44 -16.62
C GLN A 130 -18.12 2.07 -16.14
N GLU A 131 -18.07 1.82 -14.83
CA GLU A 131 -17.47 0.61 -14.27
C GLU A 131 -18.41 -0.02 -13.24
N ILE A 132 -18.36 -1.34 -13.12
CA ILE A 132 -18.95 -2.10 -12.04
C ILE A 132 -17.80 -2.63 -11.20
N ARG A 133 -17.85 -2.35 -9.89
CA ARG A 133 -16.82 -2.70 -8.92
C ARG A 133 -17.42 -3.69 -7.94
N GLU A 134 -16.85 -4.88 -7.91
CA GLU A 134 -17.34 -5.99 -7.11
C GLU A 134 -16.22 -6.51 -6.21
N CYS A 135 -16.58 -7.04 -5.06
CA CYS A 135 -15.66 -7.67 -4.12
C CYS A 135 -16.19 -9.01 -3.67
N ALA A 136 -15.27 -9.90 -3.34
CA ALA A 136 -15.58 -11.21 -2.78
C ALA A 136 -14.47 -11.62 -1.81
N GLU A 137 -14.81 -12.43 -0.82
CA GLU A 137 -13.81 -13.08 0.02
C GLU A 137 -13.22 -14.27 -0.71
N ILE A 138 -11.93 -14.54 -0.48
CA ILE A 138 -11.24 -15.67 -1.09
C ILE A 138 -10.57 -16.47 0.01
N ASP A 139 -10.88 -17.77 0.02
CA ASP A 139 -10.13 -18.77 0.77
C ASP A 139 -8.79 -19.02 0.04
N PHE A 140 -7.80 -18.18 0.33
CA PHE A 140 -6.46 -18.28 -0.21
C PHE A 140 -5.43 -18.42 0.90
N VAL A 141 -4.70 -19.53 0.89
CA VAL A 141 -3.54 -19.75 1.76
C VAL A 141 -2.29 -19.56 0.90
N PRO A 142 -1.43 -18.56 1.21
CA PRO A 142 -0.18 -18.37 0.48
C PRO A 142 0.72 -19.61 0.60
N GLY A 143 1.30 -20.05 -0.52
CA GLY A 143 2.26 -21.16 -0.51
C GLY A 143 3.65 -20.82 0.05
N GLU A 144 3.80 -19.74 0.83
CA GLU A 144 5.09 -19.30 1.36
C GLU A 144 5.48 -20.09 2.63
N LYS A 145 6.78 -20.35 2.76
CA LYS A 145 7.37 -21.27 3.75
C LYS A 145 7.33 -20.78 5.21
N SER A 146 6.76 -19.61 5.50
CA SER A 146 6.77 -18.98 6.84
C SER A 146 5.51 -19.24 7.68
N GLU A 147 4.57 -20.08 7.22
CA GLU A 147 3.44 -20.47 8.04
C GLU A 147 3.87 -21.42 9.17
N HIS A 148 4.16 -20.84 10.33
CA HIS A 148 4.24 -21.57 11.59
C HIS A 148 2.85 -22.08 11.99
N LYS A 149 2.80 -23.23 12.68
CA LYS A 149 1.55 -23.92 13.06
C LYS A 149 0.54 -23.06 13.84
N ASP A 150 0.98 -22.00 14.50
CA ASP A 150 0.17 -21.14 15.38
C ASP A 150 -0.25 -19.82 14.72
N THR A 151 0.09 -19.63 13.45
CA THR A 151 -0.12 -18.37 12.74
C THR A 151 -1.54 -18.30 12.19
N GLN A 152 -2.37 -17.38 12.71
CA GLN A 152 -3.75 -17.20 12.23
C GLN A 152 -3.78 -16.86 10.73
N PRO A 153 -4.65 -17.48 9.92
CA PRO A 153 -4.69 -17.23 8.49
C PRO A 153 -5.00 -15.76 8.20
N LEU A 154 -4.40 -15.23 7.13
CA LEU A 154 -4.73 -13.89 6.66
C LEU A 154 -5.99 -13.93 5.80
N ARG A 155 -6.80 -12.89 5.92
CA ARG A 155 -7.98 -12.68 5.11
C ARG A 155 -7.57 -12.09 3.77
N TYR A 156 -8.08 -12.67 2.68
CA TYR A 156 -7.94 -12.13 1.33
C TYR A 156 -9.30 -11.66 0.80
N VAL A 157 -9.36 -10.42 0.35
CA VAL A 157 -10.54 -9.83 -0.31
C VAL A 157 -10.19 -9.53 -1.76
N ALA A 158 -10.84 -10.20 -2.69
CA ALA A 158 -10.76 -9.91 -4.12
C ALA A 158 -11.51 -8.64 -4.47
N ILE A 159 -11.02 -7.96 -5.49
CA ILE A 159 -11.70 -6.87 -6.17
C ILE A 159 -11.71 -7.20 -7.66
N ARG A 160 -12.89 -7.12 -8.27
CA ARG A 160 -13.11 -7.24 -9.71
C ARG A 160 -13.68 -5.93 -10.22
N ILE A 161 -13.05 -5.36 -11.23
CA ILE A 161 -13.53 -4.15 -11.93
C ILE A 161 -13.82 -4.53 -13.38
N ARG A 162 -15.07 -4.34 -13.80
CA ARG A 162 -15.53 -4.61 -15.16
C ARG A 162 -16.21 -3.38 -15.76
N PRO A 163 -16.08 -3.13 -17.07
CA PRO A 163 -16.81 -2.04 -17.72
C PRO A 163 -18.32 -2.30 -17.68
N ARG A 164 -19.12 -1.24 -17.48
CA ARG A 164 -20.60 -1.33 -17.40
C ARG A 164 -21.24 -1.48 -18.78
N GLN A 165 -20.65 -0.84 -19.79
CA GLN A 165 -20.96 -1.11 -21.19
C GLN A 165 -19.99 -2.17 -21.67
N GLU A 166 -20.53 -3.30 -22.12
CA GLU A 166 -19.82 -4.13 -23.08
C GLU A 166 -19.61 -3.23 -24.30
N ALA A 167 -18.39 -2.70 -24.47
CA ALA A 167 -18.05 -2.09 -25.74
C ALA A 167 -18.41 -3.14 -26.79
N LEU A 168 -19.22 -2.76 -27.78
CA LEU A 168 -19.67 -3.56 -28.93
C LEU A 168 -18.52 -4.27 -29.70
N PHE A 169 -17.28 -4.08 -29.28
CA PHE A 169 -16.08 -4.72 -29.75
C PHE A 169 -15.15 -5.01 -28.56
N ARG A 170 -14.78 -6.30 -28.39
CA ARG A 170 -13.61 -6.90 -27.69
C ARG A 170 -13.92 -7.80 -26.48
N ASP A 171 -14.06 -9.09 -26.79
CA ASP A 171 -13.33 -10.22 -26.19
C ASP A 171 -12.87 -10.03 -24.73
N GLY A 172 -13.78 -10.17 -23.74
CA GLY A 172 -13.61 -10.46 -22.29
C GLY A 172 -12.42 -9.93 -21.46
N SER A 173 -11.53 -9.12 -22.02
CA SER A 173 -10.14 -8.87 -21.59
C SER A 173 -9.99 -7.60 -20.76
N ASN A 174 -11.09 -6.91 -20.49
CA ASN A 174 -11.10 -5.64 -19.73
C ASN A 174 -11.42 -5.82 -18.24
N VAL A 175 -11.57 -7.06 -17.75
CA VAL A 175 -11.80 -7.31 -16.33
C VAL A 175 -10.46 -7.22 -15.59
N LYS A 176 -10.37 -6.28 -14.65
CA LYS A 176 -9.19 -6.12 -13.79
C LYS A 176 -9.43 -6.78 -12.45
N HIS A 177 -8.50 -7.62 -12.03
CA HIS A 177 -8.51 -8.25 -10.71
C HIS A 177 -7.45 -7.64 -9.80
N PHE A 178 -7.82 -7.35 -8.57
CA PHE A 178 -6.94 -6.95 -7.49
C PHE A 178 -7.29 -7.75 -6.23
N ALA A 179 -6.44 -7.69 -5.23
CA ALA A 179 -6.71 -8.30 -3.94
C ALA A 179 -6.13 -7.44 -2.80
N ILE A 180 -6.76 -7.53 -1.63
CA ILE A 180 -6.30 -6.93 -0.38
C ILE A 180 -6.07 -8.07 0.62
N VAL A 181 -4.92 -8.06 1.29
CA VAL A 181 -4.64 -8.91 2.44
C VAL A 181 -4.86 -8.12 3.73
N SER A 182 -5.49 -8.75 4.72
CA SER A 182 -5.86 -8.10 5.98
C SER A 182 -5.98 -9.10 7.13
N ASN A 183 -5.91 -8.59 8.37
CA ASN A 183 -6.29 -9.32 9.59
C ASN A 183 -7.59 -8.78 10.21
N LEU A 184 -8.31 -7.88 9.53
CA LEU A 184 -9.56 -7.27 10.01
C LEU A 184 -10.77 -8.12 9.61
N TRP A 185 -11.05 -9.19 10.35
CA TRP A 185 -12.16 -10.12 10.06
C TRP A 185 -13.54 -9.52 10.34
N GLU A 186 -13.66 -8.64 11.34
CA GLU A 186 -14.93 -8.03 11.76
C GLU A 186 -15.52 -7.04 10.75
N TRP A 187 -14.74 -6.63 9.74
CA TRP A 187 -15.17 -5.61 8.78
C TRP A 187 -15.73 -6.25 7.52
N LYS A 188 -16.88 -5.78 7.04
CA LYS A 188 -17.39 -6.20 5.72
C LYS A 188 -16.38 -5.87 4.60
N PRO A 189 -16.26 -6.72 3.56
CA PRO A 189 -15.32 -6.50 2.45
C PRO A 189 -15.38 -5.09 1.86
N GLY A 190 -16.58 -4.58 1.56
CA GLY A 190 -16.76 -3.23 1.01
C GLY A 190 -16.23 -2.12 1.92
N ARG A 191 -16.43 -2.23 3.25
CA ARG A 191 -15.89 -1.27 4.24
C ARG A 191 -14.36 -1.32 4.28
N LEU A 192 -13.80 -2.53 4.28
CA LEU A 192 -12.34 -2.72 4.26
C LEU A 192 -11.71 -2.07 3.02
N ILE A 193 -12.32 -2.28 1.85
CA ILE A 193 -11.84 -1.68 0.59
C ILE A 193 -11.97 -0.16 0.62
N GLN A 194 -13.07 0.39 1.14
CA GLN A 194 -13.24 1.84 1.27
C GLN A 194 -12.16 2.45 2.16
N TRP A 195 -11.94 1.88 3.35
CA TRP A 195 -10.90 2.34 4.28
C TRP A 195 -9.48 2.19 3.72
N HIS A 196 -9.22 1.10 2.96
CA HIS A 196 -7.95 0.92 2.27
C HIS A 196 -7.72 2.01 1.20
N ARG A 197 -8.77 2.35 0.43
CA ARG A 197 -8.71 3.33 -0.67
C ARG A 197 -8.64 4.78 -0.24
N GLU A 198 -9.10 5.11 0.96
CA GLU A 198 -8.85 6.42 1.56
C GLU A 198 -7.35 6.78 1.60
N LYS A 199 -6.44 5.79 1.52
CA LYS A 199 -5.01 6.04 1.29
C LYS A 199 -4.75 6.93 0.07
N ALA A 200 -5.47 6.71 -1.04
CA ALA A 200 -5.34 7.54 -2.24
C ALA A 200 -5.76 9.00 -1.99
N GLY A 201 -6.67 9.24 -1.04
CA GLY A 201 -7.01 10.59 -0.60
C GLY A 201 -5.98 11.21 0.36
N THR A 202 -5.20 10.41 1.08
CA THR A 202 -4.23 10.90 2.08
C THR A 202 -2.81 10.99 1.52
N ILE A 203 -2.18 9.85 1.21
CA ILE A 203 -0.74 9.83 0.90
C ILE A 203 -0.45 10.42 -0.47
N GLU A 204 -1.35 10.28 -1.44
CA GLU A 204 -1.19 10.91 -2.75
C GLU A 204 -1.36 12.43 -2.63
N GLY A 205 -2.29 12.90 -1.80
CA GLY A 205 -2.44 14.31 -1.44
C GLY A 205 -1.18 14.88 -0.78
N VAL A 206 -0.64 14.21 0.23
CA VAL A 206 0.64 14.60 0.87
C VAL A 206 1.77 14.62 -0.17
N HIS A 207 1.86 13.60 -1.02
CA HIS A 207 2.87 13.60 -2.08
C HIS A 207 2.71 14.76 -3.06
N ASP A 208 1.48 15.15 -3.39
CA ASP A 208 1.19 16.28 -4.28
C ASP A 208 1.61 17.61 -3.65
N VAL A 209 1.20 17.88 -2.41
CA VAL A 209 1.60 19.07 -1.63
C VAL A 209 3.11 19.15 -1.50
N VAL A 210 3.76 18.05 -1.12
CA VAL A 210 5.22 18.00 -0.96
C VAL A 210 5.92 18.30 -2.27
N LYS A 211 5.43 17.77 -3.38
CA LYS A 211 6.04 17.99 -4.69
C LYS A 211 5.84 19.40 -5.21
N ASN A 212 4.60 19.86 -5.21
CA ASN A 212 4.16 21.01 -5.97
C ASN A 212 4.10 22.30 -5.14
N GLU A 213 3.82 22.20 -3.83
CA GLU A 213 3.66 23.37 -2.96
C GLU A 213 4.88 23.59 -2.05
N LEU A 214 5.51 22.52 -1.56
CA LEU A 214 6.65 22.58 -0.63
C LEU A 214 8.01 22.39 -1.32
N ALA A 215 8.03 22.43 -2.65
CA ALA A 215 9.24 22.32 -3.50
C ALA A 215 10.07 21.03 -3.28
N GLY A 216 9.50 20.01 -2.64
CA GLY A 216 10.08 18.67 -2.50
C GLY A 216 10.19 17.92 -3.83
N GLY A 217 9.53 18.40 -4.89
CA GLY A 217 9.63 17.86 -6.24
C GLY A 217 10.95 18.18 -6.95
N VAL A 218 11.76 19.13 -6.43
CA VAL A 218 13.02 19.54 -7.04
C VAL A 218 14.17 19.34 -6.07
N MET A 219 15.10 18.45 -6.43
CA MET A 219 16.28 18.21 -5.60
C MET A 219 17.28 19.38 -5.70
N PRO A 220 17.81 19.93 -4.59
CA PRO A 220 18.63 21.14 -4.64
C PRO A 220 20.04 20.90 -5.17
N CYS A 221 20.60 19.68 -5.04
CA CYS A 221 21.99 19.45 -5.43
C CYS A 221 22.27 18.00 -5.84
N LYS A 222 23.54 17.70 -6.14
CA LYS A 222 24.01 16.35 -6.52
C LYS A 222 24.19 15.39 -5.34
N TYR A 223 24.22 15.91 -4.12
CA TYR A 223 24.55 15.12 -2.93
C TYR A 223 23.31 14.47 -2.35
N PHE A 224 23.31 13.14 -2.28
CA PHE A 224 22.19 12.35 -1.78
C PHE A 224 21.72 12.80 -0.39
N GLY A 225 22.65 12.94 0.57
CA GLY A 225 22.31 13.33 1.94
C GLY A 225 21.68 14.72 2.05
N ALA A 226 22.12 15.67 1.22
CA ALA A 226 21.53 17.01 1.20
C ALA A 226 20.14 17.01 0.56
N ASN A 227 19.92 16.19 -0.47
CA ASN A 227 18.60 15.97 -1.06
C ASN A 227 17.64 15.26 -0.08
N ALA A 228 18.13 14.30 0.70
CA ALA A 228 17.37 13.65 1.76
C ALA A 228 16.98 14.65 2.87
N ALA A 229 17.92 15.51 3.29
CA ALA A 229 17.65 16.56 4.27
C ALA A 229 16.65 17.59 3.74
N TRP A 230 16.75 17.97 2.46
CA TRP A 230 15.80 18.85 1.78
C TRP A 230 14.38 18.28 1.81
N LEU A 231 14.22 17.02 1.42
CA LEU A 231 12.90 16.38 1.50
C LEU A 231 12.37 16.37 2.93
N ARG A 232 13.23 16.07 3.93
CA ARG A 232 12.82 16.06 5.34
C ARG A 232 12.34 17.44 5.81
N LEU A 233 13.00 18.52 5.40
CA LEU A 233 12.55 19.89 5.70
C LEU A 233 11.21 20.23 5.04
N ALA A 234 10.93 19.67 3.86
CA ALA A 234 9.67 19.91 3.15
C ALA A 234 8.48 19.12 3.73
N ILE A 235 8.69 18.20 4.68
CA ILE A 235 7.63 17.34 5.24
C ILE A 235 7.50 17.46 6.77
N THR A 236 8.29 18.36 7.39
CA THR A 236 8.28 18.65 8.83
C THR A 236 7.59 19.98 9.07
#